data_AF-A0A7J9SV53-F1
#
_entry.id   AF-A0A7J9SV53-F1
#
_cell.length_a   1.000
_cell.length_b   1.000
_cell.length_c   1.000
_cell.angle_alpha   90.00
_cell.angle_beta   90.00
_cell.angle_gamma   90.00
#
_symmetry.space_group_name_H-M   'P 1'
#
loop_
_entity.id
_entity.type
_entity.pdbx_description
1 polymer ?
#
loop_
_entity_poly.entity_id
_entity_poly.type
_entity_poly.pdbx_seq_one_letter_code
_entity_poly.pdbx_strand_id
1 'polypeptide(L)'
;MKKTARTAPRYDVMFGDGKFNATLLIGPDPFGAFYDYSVFQGARLKLKKNGFELTGHKVGMDTFETVFNYNGNSIRARIRLVHGRSYSGDLQELWRESLAYEDMVYLKSHAGYGKHLSLSDDVNCFTDAMKEGFSHPDRKSYQLYYLDCCKSEMYYRDLFREYVGYEGVDLILHQWFCNYIIIGPVVVLLRELMAGSDFETIVAEMNDEYGVPHVDVEDDPEDLKQDRKMVTYCVG
;
A
#
# COMPACT_ATOMS: atom_id res chain seq x y z
N MET A 1 -13.12 26.35 6.59
CA MET A 1 -12.93 26.45 5.12
C MET A 1 -13.50 25.19 4.49
N LYS A 2 -14.34 25.31 3.45
CA LYS A 2 -14.72 24.16 2.63
C LYS A 2 -13.45 23.69 1.91
N LYS A 3 -12.88 22.58 2.36
CA LYS A 3 -11.77 21.92 1.68
C LYS A 3 -12.26 21.52 0.29
N THR A 4 -11.63 22.07 -0.74
CA THR A 4 -11.87 21.68 -2.12
C THR A 4 -11.45 20.23 -2.27
N ALA A 5 -12.41 19.35 -2.57
CA ALA A 5 -12.14 17.96 -2.86
C ALA A 5 -11.16 17.89 -4.03
N ARG A 6 -9.92 17.47 -3.75
CA ARG A 6 -8.90 17.25 -4.77
C ARG A 6 -9.26 15.99 -5.56
N THR A 7 -9.12 16.04 -6.88
CA THR A 7 -9.51 14.94 -7.77
C THR A 7 -8.35 14.01 -8.14
N ALA A 8 -7.09 14.37 -7.82
CA ALA A 8 -5.90 13.59 -8.16
C ALA A 8 -4.78 13.63 -7.09
N PRO A 9 -3.98 12.56 -6.93
CA PRO A 9 -2.85 12.50 -6.01
C PRO A 9 -1.75 13.53 -6.27
N ARG A 10 -0.98 13.93 -5.25
CA ARG A 10 0.19 14.83 -5.39
C ARG A 10 1.48 14.02 -5.48
N TYR A 11 1.58 13.15 -6.47
CA TYR A 11 2.78 12.31 -6.65
C TYR A 11 4.04 13.13 -6.93
N ASP A 12 3.88 14.34 -7.45
CA ASP A 12 4.94 15.32 -7.69
C ASP A 12 5.68 15.73 -6.40
N VAL A 13 5.00 15.73 -5.26
CA VAL A 13 5.64 16.11 -3.98
C VAL A 13 6.33 14.94 -3.28
N MET A 14 6.04 13.70 -3.69
CA MET A 14 6.61 12.48 -3.08
C MET A 14 8.13 12.40 -3.20
N PHE A 15 8.70 13.03 -4.24
CA PHE A 15 10.12 12.98 -4.56
C PHE A 15 10.88 14.27 -4.25
N GLY A 16 10.23 15.24 -3.60
CA GLY A 16 10.78 16.59 -3.38
C GLY A 16 12.10 16.61 -2.62
N ASP A 17 12.34 15.64 -1.73
CA ASP A 17 13.54 15.55 -0.89
C ASP A 17 14.71 14.77 -1.55
N GLY A 18 14.54 14.34 -2.81
CA GLY A 18 15.54 13.49 -3.51
C GLY A 18 15.64 12.06 -2.95
N LYS A 19 14.71 11.67 -2.07
CA LYS A 19 14.61 10.34 -1.47
C LYS A 19 13.18 9.86 -1.54
N PHE A 20 13.03 8.56 -1.74
CA PHE A 20 11.75 7.86 -1.68
C PHE A 20 11.90 6.60 -0.85
N ASN A 21 11.13 6.49 0.22
CA ASN A 21 11.12 5.34 1.10
C ASN A 21 9.73 4.71 1.10
N ALA A 22 9.67 3.41 0.84
CA ALA A 22 8.45 2.66 0.97
C ALA A 22 8.60 1.39 1.81
N THR A 23 7.50 0.99 2.43
CA THR A 23 7.36 -0.32 3.06
C THR A 23 6.17 -1.07 2.47
N LEU A 24 6.43 -2.28 1.95
CA LEU A 24 5.47 -3.21 1.39
C LEU A 24 5.35 -4.38 2.37
N LEU A 25 4.29 -4.36 3.17
CA LEU A 25 3.99 -5.40 4.14
C LEU A 25 3.00 -6.39 3.56
N ILE A 26 3.41 -7.64 3.43
CA ILE A 26 2.62 -8.74 2.89
C ILE A 26 2.28 -9.71 4.02
N GLY A 27 1.00 -9.98 4.20
CA GLY A 27 0.49 -11.13 4.94
C GLY A 27 0.86 -11.20 6.42
N PRO A 28 0.33 -10.33 7.29
CA PRO A 28 0.24 -10.67 8.71
C PRO A 28 -0.92 -11.67 8.99
N ASP A 29 -1.36 -12.47 8.02
CA ASP A 29 -2.63 -13.21 8.06
C ASP A 29 -2.63 -14.47 8.96
N PRO A 30 -3.79 -15.12 9.24
CA PRO A 30 -3.90 -16.30 10.11
C PRO A 30 -3.24 -17.59 9.57
N PHE A 31 -2.68 -18.43 10.47
CA PHE A 31 -1.98 -19.69 10.15
C PHE A 31 -2.69 -20.59 9.11
N GLY A 32 -1.93 -21.14 8.16
CA GLY A 32 -2.39 -22.15 7.18
C GLY A 32 -2.49 -21.66 5.73
N ALA A 33 -2.31 -20.36 5.53
CA ALA A 33 -2.36 -19.72 4.23
C ALA A 33 -0.97 -19.74 3.55
N PHE A 34 -0.78 -20.65 2.58
CA PHE A 34 0.46 -20.75 1.78
C PHE A 34 0.66 -19.60 0.77
N TYR A 35 -0.35 -18.76 0.56
CA TYR A 35 -0.29 -17.68 -0.43
C TYR A 35 0.70 -16.57 -0.05
N ASP A 36 0.86 -16.24 1.25
CA ASP A 36 1.70 -15.12 1.72
C ASP A 36 3.14 -15.20 1.18
N TYR A 37 3.74 -16.39 1.28
CA TYR A 37 5.09 -16.63 0.76
C TYR A 37 5.17 -16.49 -0.78
N SER A 38 4.17 -16.97 -1.51
CA SER A 38 4.14 -16.87 -2.98
C SER A 38 4.00 -15.42 -3.45
N VAL A 39 3.18 -14.63 -2.75
CA VAL A 39 2.97 -13.20 -2.99
C VAL A 39 4.27 -12.43 -2.69
N PHE A 40 4.91 -12.73 -1.56
CA PHE A 40 6.22 -12.18 -1.21
C PHE A 40 7.28 -12.48 -2.28
N GLN A 41 7.43 -13.73 -2.71
CA GLN A 41 8.39 -14.08 -3.77
C GLN A 41 8.03 -13.43 -5.11
N GLY A 42 6.74 -13.32 -5.44
CA GLY A 42 6.27 -12.61 -6.61
C GLY A 42 6.68 -11.13 -6.60
N ALA A 43 6.46 -10.44 -5.47
CA ALA A 43 6.85 -9.04 -5.28
C ALA A 43 8.35 -8.88 -5.43
N ARG A 44 9.10 -9.75 -4.75
CA ARG A 44 10.56 -9.80 -4.77
C ARG A 44 11.11 -9.92 -6.19
N LEU A 45 10.55 -10.82 -7.00
CA LEU A 45 10.95 -11.01 -8.39
C LEU A 45 10.60 -9.79 -9.26
N LYS A 46 9.41 -9.20 -9.08
CA LYS A 46 8.98 -8.03 -9.85
C LYS A 46 9.80 -6.79 -9.52
N LEU A 47 10.14 -6.54 -8.24
CA LEU A 47 11.03 -5.45 -7.86
C LEU A 47 12.38 -5.57 -8.58
N LYS A 48 13.00 -6.77 -8.56
CA LYS A 48 14.25 -7.02 -9.29
C LYS A 48 14.13 -6.76 -10.80
N LYS A 49 13.02 -7.19 -11.42
CA LYS A 49 12.76 -6.93 -12.85
C LYS A 49 12.61 -5.44 -13.18
N ASN A 50 12.15 -4.64 -12.22
CA ASN A 50 12.02 -3.19 -12.36
C ASN A 50 13.27 -2.42 -11.91
N GLY A 51 14.44 -3.08 -11.85
CA GLY A 51 15.71 -2.40 -11.60
C GLY A 51 16.01 -2.09 -10.14
N PHE A 52 15.29 -2.72 -9.19
CA PHE A 52 15.65 -2.68 -7.78
C PHE A 52 16.69 -3.74 -7.43
N GLU A 53 17.75 -3.32 -6.77
CA GLU A 53 18.81 -4.19 -6.28
C GLU A 53 18.55 -4.60 -4.84
N LEU A 54 18.79 -5.86 -4.49
CA LEU A 54 18.67 -6.34 -3.11
C LEU A 54 19.93 -5.93 -2.33
N THR A 55 19.79 -4.99 -1.39
CA THR A 55 20.90 -4.43 -0.60
C THR A 55 20.94 -4.93 0.84
N GLY A 56 19.83 -5.47 1.35
CA GLY A 56 19.74 -5.98 2.72
C GLY A 56 18.79 -7.17 2.83
N HIS A 57 19.09 -8.06 3.78
CA HIS A 57 18.25 -9.21 4.10
C HIS A 57 18.24 -9.45 5.61
N LYS A 58 17.04 -9.61 6.17
CA LYS A 58 16.77 -10.13 7.51
C LYS A 58 15.69 -11.21 7.38
N VAL A 59 15.55 -12.06 8.39
CA VAL A 59 14.50 -13.08 8.39
C VAL A 59 13.13 -12.40 8.32
N GLY A 60 12.44 -12.64 7.20
CA GLY A 60 11.14 -12.04 6.84
C GLY A 60 11.18 -10.61 6.31
N MET A 61 12.34 -10.05 5.96
CA MET A 61 12.43 -8.73 5.35
C MET A 61 13.60 -8.62 4.36
N ASP A 62 13.30 -8.23 3.13
CA ASP A 62 14.27 -7.85 2.11
C ASP A 62 14.28 -6.32 1.97
N THR A 63 15.47 -5.72 1.86
CA THR A 63 15.63 -4.30 1.54
C THR A 63 16.15 -4.16 0.13
N PHE A 64 15.43 -3.37 -0.66
CA PHE A 64 15.72 -3.09 -2.04
C PHE A 64 16.04 -1.61 -2.24
N GLU A 65 17.00 -1.31 -3.10
CA GLU A 65 17.34 0.07 -3.45
C GLU A 65 17.46 0.24 -4.97
N THR A 66 17.19 1.45 -5.44
CA THR A 66 17.49 1.87 -6.80
C THR A 66 17.65 3.38 -6.87
N VAL A 67 18.12 3.87 -8.02
CA VAL A 67 18.20 5.30 -8.33
C VAL A 67 17.50 5.53 -9.65
N PHE A 68 16.59 6.52 -9.69
CA PHE A 68 15.88 6.91 -10.89
C PHE A 68 15.89 8.43 -11.06
N ASN A 69 15.58 8.89 -12.27
CA ASN A 69 15.49 10.32 -12.57
C ASN A 69 14.03 10.75 -12.59
N TYR A 70 13.69 11.81 -11.87
CA TYR A 70 12.36 12.40 -11.85
C TYR A 70 12.46 13.92 -11.95
N ASN A 71 11.84 14.52 -12.97
CA ASN A 71 11.89 15.96 -13.23
C ASN A 71 13.32 16.56 -13.19
N GLY A 72 14.29 15.82 -13.75
CA GLY A 72 15.70 16.24 -13.79
C GLY A 72 16.49 16.03 -12.49
N ASN A 73 15.85 15.52 -11.43
CA ASN A 73 16.50 15.19 -10.16
C ASN A 73 16.77 13.70 -10.05
N SER A 74 17.91 13.35 -9.44
CA SER A 74 18.23 11.97 -9.08
C SER A 74 17.58 11.61 -7.74
N ILE A 75 16.70 10.62 -7.77
CA ILE A 75 15.94 10.16 -6.60
C ILE A 75 16.52 8.82 -6.14
N ARG A 76 16.86 8.73 -4.85
CA ARG A 76 17.26 7.47 -4.22
C ARG A 76 16.05 6.79 -3.61
N ALA A 77 15.70 5.61 -4.13
CA ALA A 77 14.59 4.82 -3.64
C ALA A 77 15.06 3.68 -2.73
N ARG A 78 14.35 3.47 -1.63
CA ARG A 78 14.50 2.29 -0.77
C ARG A 78 13.14 1.67 -0.50
N ILE A 79 13.02 0.37 -0.71
CA ILE A 79 11.82 -0.42 -0.48
C ILE A 79 12.12 -1.50 0.57
N ARG A 80 11.39 -1.50 1.69
CA ARG A 80 11.32 -2.66 2.59
C ARG A 80 10.22 -3.58 2.11
N LEU A 81 10.56 -4.79 1.69
CA LEU A 81 9.60 -5.85 1.40
C LEU A 81 9.54 -6.78 2.61
N VAL A 82 8.40 -6.86 3.27
CA VAL A 82 8.22 -7.56 4.55
C VAL A 82 7.25 -8.72 4.37
N HIS A 83 7.67 -9.91 4.79
CA HIS A 83 6.81 -11.08 4.94
C HIS A 83 6.33 -11.12 6.39
N GLY A 84 5.09 -10.67 6.64
CA GLY A 84 4.54 -10.41 7.96
C GLY A 84 4.71 -11.59 8.93
N ARG A 85 4.48 -12.82 8.47
CA ARG A 85 4.63 -14.02 9.30
C ARG A 85 6.06 -14.43 9.61
N SER A 86 6.98 -14.23 8.67
CA SER A 86 8.38 -14.63 8.90
C SER A 86 9.22 -13.48 9.43
N TYR A 87 8.64 -12.30 9.62
CA TYR A 87 9.36 -11.19 10.19
C TYR A 87 9.77 -11.52 11.62
N SER A 88 11.08 -11.53 11.84
CA SER A 88 11.68 -11.93 13.12
C SER A 88 11.74 -10.81 14.17
N GLY A 89 11.41 -9.57 13.78
CA GLY A 89 11.35 -8.42 14.67
C GLY A 89 9.95 -8.13 15.19
N ASP A 90 9.79 -6.99 15.86
CA ASP A 90 8.49 -6.49 16.27
C ASP A 90 7.75 -5.89 15.06
N LEU A 91 6.74 -6.61 14.57
CA LEU A 91 5.96 -6.17 13.41
C LEU A 91 5.12 -4.92 13.71
N GLN A 92 4.69 -4.73 14.96
CA GLN A 92 3.90 -3.56 15.37
C GLN A 92 4.77 -2.31 15.41
N GLU A 93 5.99 -2.44 15.94
CA GLU A 93 6.98 -1.36 15.92
C GLU A 93 7.36 -0.99 14.47
N LEU A 94 7.65 -1.99 13.62
CA LEU A 94 7.93 -1.78 12.20
C LEU A 94 6.79 -1.04 11.49
N TRP A 95 5.54 -1.42 11.80
CA TRP A 95 4.36 -0.77 11.24
C TRP A 95 4.27 0.70 11.69
N ARG A 96 4.37 0.97 13.00
CA ARG A 96 4.39 2.33 13.55
C ARG A 96 5.47 3.22 12.93
N GLU A 97 6.69 2.71 12.83
CA GLU A 97 7.78 3.42 12.16
C GLU A 97 7.45 3.72 10.69
N SER A 98 6.87 2.74 9.99
CA SER A 98 6.53 2.89 8.57
C SER A 98 5.51 4.00 8.36
N LEU A 99 4.48 4.05 9.21
CA LEU A 99 3.45 5.08 9.19
C LEU A 99 4.00 6.48 9.47
N ALA A 100 5.04 6.61 10.30
CA ALA A 100 5.62 7.90 10.63
C ALA A 100 6.58 8.41 9.54
N TYR A 101 7.41 7.53 8.95
CA TYR A 101 8.62 7.97 8.25
C TYR A 101 8.69 7.61 6.76
N GLU A 102 7.80 6.76 6.25
CA GLU A 102 7.81 6.34 4.85
C GLU A 102 6.98 7.28 3.98
N ASP A 103 7.41 7.48 2.73
CA ASP A 103 6.69 8.26 1.73
C ASP A 103 5.54 7.44 1.14
N MET A 104 5.68 6.10 1.13
CA MET A 104 4.64 5.17 0.72
C MET A 104 4.54 3.96 1.65
N VAL A 105 3.32 3.62 2.03
CA VAL A 105 3.03 2.43 2.83
C VAL A 105 2.04 1.55 2.08
N TYR A 106 2.42 0.31 1.83
CA TYR A 106 1.58 -0.69 1.21
C TYR A 106 1.33 -1.85 2.18
N LEU A 107 0.06 -2.25 2.28
CA LEU A 107 -0.36 -3.36 3.12
C LEU A 107 -1.21 -4.33 2.30
N LYS A 108 -0.68 -5.53 2.06
CA LYS A 108 -1.43 -6.68 1.54
C LYS A 108 -1.82 -7.58 2.71
N SER A 109 -3.11 -7.80 2.90
CA SER A 109 -3.62 -8.68 3.95
C SER A 109 -5.01 -9.21 3.57
N HIS A 110 -5.46 -10.25 4.25
CA HIS A 110 -6.88 -10.58 4.29
C HIS A 110 -7.62 -9.54 5.14
N ALA A 111 -8.80 -9.14 4.68
CA ALA A 111 -9.73 -8.37 5.47
C ALA A 111 -10.97 -9.24 5.75
N GLY A 112 -11.10 -9.73 6.98
CA GLY A 112 -12.36 -10.29 7.45
C GLY A 112 -13.29 -9.14 7.81
N TYR A 113 -14.41 -8.99 7.09
CA TYR A 113 -15.56 -8.10 7.36
C TYR A 113 -15.45 -7.14 8.55
N GLY A 114 -14.59 -6.11 8.48
CA GLY A 114 -14.43 -5.10 9.55
C GLY A 114 -13.93 -5.62 10.91
N LYS A 115 -13.37 -6.84 10.99
CA LYS A 115 -12.96 -7.51 12.24
C LYS A 115 -11.45 -7.60 12.46
N HIS A 116 -10.62 -7.48 11.42
CA HIS A 116 -9.16 -7.39 11.56
C HIS A 116 -8.51 -6.96 10.24
N LEU A 117 -7.52 -6.07 10.37
CA LEU A 117 -6.39 -5.96 9.47
C LEU A 117 -5.29 -6.74 10.18
N SER A 118 -4.80 -7.84 9.59
CA SER A 118 -4.20 -8.95 10.34
C SER A 118 -2.90 -8.66 11.13
N LEU A 119 -2.50 -7.40 11.31
CA LEU A 119 -1.39 -6.99 12.18
C LEU A 119 -1.63 -7.32 13.66
N SER A 120 -2.90 -7.47 14.07
CA SER A 120 -3.32 -7.79 15.43
C SER A 120 -4.74 -8.34 15.43
N ASP A 121 -5.07 -9.20 16.40
CA ASP A 121 -6.45 -9.60 16.71
C ASP A 121 -7.28 -8.43 17.28
N ASP A 122 -6.62 -7.33 17.65
CA ASP A 122 -7.22 -6.07 18.08
C ASP A 122 -7.15 -5.02 16.96
N VAL A 123 -8.31 -4.69 16.39
CA VAL A 123 -8.47 -3.64 15.38
C VAL A 123 -7.98 -2.28 15.89
N ASN A 124 -8.05 -2.03 17.22
CA ASN A 124 -7.60 -0.77 17.78
C ASN A 124 -6.10 -0.56 17.60
N CYS A 125 -5.31 -1.65 17.61
CA CYS A 125 -3.86 -1.56 17.37
C CYS A 125 -3.54 -0.90 16.02
N PHE A 126 -4.30 -1.25 14.98
CA PHE A 126 -4.14 -0.64 13.68
C PHE A 126 -4.50 0.85 13.74
N THR A 127 -5.69 1.17 14.27
CA THR A 127 -6.16 2.56 14.31
C THR A 127 -5.32 3.46 15.21
N ASP A 128 -4.75 2.92 16.29
CA ASP A 128 -3.92 3.68 17.22
C ASP A 128 -2.52 3.91 16.64
N ALA A 129 -1.93 2.89 15.99
CA ALA A 129 -0.69 3.09 15.24
C ALA A 129 -0.85 4.14 14.12
N MET A 130 -2.00 4.13 13.42
CA MET A 130 -2.35 5.18 12.45
C MET A 130 -2.41 6.55 13.12
N LYS A 131 -3.12 6.70 14.25
CA LYS A 131 -3.19 7.99 14.99
C LYS A 131 -1.81 8.48 15.42
N GLU A 132 -0.99 7.59 15.96
CA GLU A 132 0.37 7.88 16.41
C GLU A 132 1.25 8.34 15.25
N GLY A 133 1.26 7.60 14.14
CA GLY A 133 2.01 7.97 12.93
C GLY A 133 1.56 9.31 12.36
N PHE A 134 0.25 9.57 12.30
CA PHE A 134 -0.26 10.86 11.81
C PHE A 134 0.06 12.04 12.72
N SER A 135 0.16 11.80 14.02
CA SER A 135 0.48 12.83 15.02
C SER A 135 1.99 12.98 15.24
N HIS A 136 2.80 12.17 14.55
CA HIS A 136 4.25 12.15 14.75
C HIS A 136 4.87 13.48 14.28
N PRO A 137 5.73 14.13 15.10
CA PRO A 137 6.30 15.44 14.76
C PRO A 137 7.16 15.42 13.49
N ASP A 138 7.79 14.29 13.21
CA ASP A 138 8.68 14.10 12.05
C ASP A 138 7.96 13.50 10.84
N ARG A 139 6.62 13.46 10.83
CA ARG A 139 5.85 12.90 9.71
C ARG A 139 6.18 13.64 8.42
N LYS A 140 6.26 12.88 7.33
CA LYS A 140 6.38 13.43 5.97
C LYS A 140 5.22 14.37 5.65
N SER A 141 5.54 15.43 4.90
CA SER A 141 4.55 16.40 4.40
C SER A 141 3.59 15.77 3.39
N TYR A 142 3.98 14.66 2.78
CA TYR A 142 3.14 13.87 1.90
C TYR A 142 3.38 12.37 2.08
N GLN A 143 2.30 11.58 2.13
CA GLN A 143 2.35 10.12 2.20
C GLN A 143 1.25 9.47 1.35
N LEU A 144 1.61 8.36 0.69
CA LEU A 144 0.69 7.51 -0.05
C LEU A 144 0.45 6.20 0.70
N TYR A 145 -0.79 5.91 1.03
CA TYR A 145 -1.18 4.62 1.61
C TYR A 145 -1.91 3.78 0.57
N TYR A 146 -1.53 2.52 0.47
CA TYR A 146 -2.20 1.56 -0.39
C TYR A 146 -2.57 0.31 0.43
N LEU A 147 -3.87 0.15 0.69
CA LEU A 147 -4.41 -1.01 1.40
C LEU A 147 -5.01 -2.00 0.41
N ASP A 148 -4.29 -3.08 0.15
CA ASP A 148 -4.66 -4.12 -0.79
C ASP A 148 -5.21 -5.35 -0.07
N CYS A 149 -6.43 -5.17 0.42
CA CYS A 149 -7.26 -6.20 1.03
C CYS A 149 -8.71 -6.10 0.51
N CYS A 150 -9.45 -7.20 0.58
CA CYS A 150 -10.84 -7.28 0.14
C CYS A 150 -11.72 -6.23 0.84
N LYS A 151 -12.66 -5.63 0.09
CA LYS A 151 -13.65 -4.67 0.60
C LYS A 151 -13.00 -3.51 1.40
N SER A 152 -11.76 -3.15 1.10
CA SER A 152 -11.02 -2.14 1.87
C SER A 152 -11.67 -0.76 1.80
N GLU A 153 -12.29 -0.42 0.68
CA GLU A 153 -13.05 0.82 0.55
C GLU A 153 -14.22 0.88 1.53
N MET A 154 -15.01 -0.19 1.63
CA MET A 154 -16.19 -0.27 2.50
C MET A 154 -15.82 -0.09 3.98
N TYR A 155 -14.72 -0.71 4.44
CA TYR A 155 -14.36 -0.70 5.86
C TYR A 155 -13.46 0.46 6.25
N TYR A 156 -12.55 0.86 5.37
CA TYR A 156 -11.46 1.74 5.74
C TYR A 156 -11.60 3.14 5.18
N ARG A 157 -12.45 3.41 4.18
CA ARG A 157 -12.60 4.78 3.64
C ARG A 157 -12.94 5.80 4.71
N ASP A 158 -13.99 5.54 5.49
CA ASP A 158 -14.47 6.52 6.48
C ASP A 158 -13.63 6.51 7.75
N LEU A 159 -13.14 5.32 8.17
CA LEU A 159 -12.18 5.20 9.26
C LEU A 159 -10.91 6.00 8.97
N PHE A 160 -10.35 5.86 7.77
CA PHE A 160 -9.20 6.65 7.37
C PHE A 160 -9.56 8.12 7.28
N ARG A 161 -10.70 8.53 6.72
CA ARG A 161 -11.09 9.96 6.67
C ARG A 161 -11.07 10.66 8.02
N GLU A 162 -11.43 9.98 9.10
CA GLU A 162 -11.33 10.52 10.46
C GLU A 162 -9.87 10.78 10.91
N TYR A 163 -8.90 10.04 10.35
CA TYR A 163 -7.46 10.17 10.63
C TYR A 163 -6.67 10.99 9.59
N VAL A 164 -7.04 10.90 8.31
CA VAL A 164 -6.39 11.55 7.16
C VAL A 164 -7.06 12.86 6.73
N GLY A 165 -7.81 13.51 7.61
CA GLY A 165 -8.44 14.81 7.37
C GLY A 165 -7.46 15.98 7.12
N TYR A 166 -6.19 15.74 6.82
CA TYR A 166 -5.11 16.73 6.71
C TYR A 166 -4.51 16.75 5.31
N GLU A 167 -4.06 17.93 4.89
CA GLU A 167 -3.35 18.10 3.62
C GLU A 167 -2.13 17.17 3.54
N GLY A 168 -1.96 16.48 2.42
CA GLY A 168 -0.78 15.66 2.16
C GLY A 168 -0.95 14.15 2.29
N VAL A 169 -2.17 13.61 2.35
CA VAL A 169 -2.35 12.15 2.35
C VAL A 169 -3.22 11.70 1.19
N ASP A 170 -2.76 10.67 0.49
CA ASP A 170 -3.51 9.94 -0.53
C ASP A 170 -3.68 8.47 -0.14
N LEU A 171 -4.86 7.92 -0.45
CA LEU A 171 -5.22 6.54 -0.15
C LEU A 171 -5.62 5.83 -1.43
N ILE A 172 -5.13 4.61 -1.65
CA ILE A 172 -5.61 3.70 -2.68
C ILE A 172 -6.30 2.54 -1.96
N LEU A 173 -7.57 2.32 -2.29
CA LEU A 173 -8.43 1.28 -1.73
C LEU A 173 -9.07 0.47 -2.87
N HIS A 174 -9.52 -0.74 -2.55
CA HIS A 174 -10.27 -1.59 -3.48
C HIS A 174 -11.75 -1.61 -3.10
N GLN A 175 -12.64 -1.46 -4.08
CA GLN A 175 -14.08 -1.45 -3.82
C GLN A 175 -14.62 -2.80 -3.34
N TRP A 176 -14.21 -3.91 -3.96
CA TRP A 176 -14.89 -5.19 -3.74
C TRP A 176 -13.96 -6.34 -3.43
N PHE A 177 -13.26 -6.87 -4.42
CA PHE A 177 -12.49 -8.08 -4.22
C PHE A 177 -11.09 -7.99 -4.79
N CYS A 178 -10.12 -8.42 -3.97
CA CYS A 178 -8.75 -8.58 -4.40
C CYS A 178 -8.45 -10.05 -4.66
N ASN A 179 -7.87 -10.37 -5.82
CA ASN A 179 -7.16 -11.64 -5.93
C ASN A 179 -5.93 -11.55 -5.02
N TYR A 180 -5.99 -12.21 -3.87
CA TYR A 180 -4.96 -12.13 -2.82
C TYR A 180 -3.59 -12.66 -3.27
N ILE A 181 -3.52 -13.39 -4.39
CA ILE A 181 -2.28 -13.91 -4.97
C ILE A 181 -1.59 -12.85 -5.86
N ILE A 182 -2.31 -11.83 -6.31
CA ILE A 182 -1.78 -10.81 -7.22
C ILE A 182 -1.15 -9.67 -6.43
N ILE A 183 0.14 -9.45 -6.67
CA ILE A 183 0.96 -8.35 -6.09
C ILE A 183 1.42 -7.34 -7.16
N GLY A 184 1.02 -7.56 -8.41
CA GLY A 184 1.39 -6.72 -9.55
C GLY A 184 1.12 -5.22 -9.35
N PRO A 185 -0.09 -4.82 -8.93
CA PRO A 185 -0.50 -3.43 -8.95
C PRO A 185 0.39 -2.49 -8.17
N VAL A 186 0.86 -2.89 -6.97
CA VAL A 186 1.77 -2.02 -6.19
C VAL A 186 3.13 -1.88 -6.88
N VAL A 187 3.61 -2.92 -7.56
CA VAL A 187 4.87 -2.85 -8.28
C VAL A 187 4.73 -2.04 -9.57
N VAL A 188 3.57 -2.13 -10.25
CA VAL A 188 3.23 -1.24 -11.37
C VAL A 188 3.11 0.21 -10.90
N LEU A 189 2.43 0.48 -9.79
CA LEU A 189 2.36 1.81 -9.18
C LEU A 189 3.77 2.38 -8.97
N LEU A 190 4.67 1.61 -8.34
CA LEU A 190 6.06 2.05 -8.13
C LEU A 190 6.77 2.36 -9.46
N ARG A 191 6.65 1.47 -10.46
CA ARG A 191 7.25 1.65 -11.80
C ARG A 191 6.74 2.92 -12.48
N GLU A 192 5.43 3.12 -12.51
CA GLU A 192 4.80 4.26 -13.17
C GLU A 192 5.08 5.58 -12.43
N LEU A 193 5.09 5.56 -11.09
CA LEU A 193 5.52 6.71 -10.28
C LEU A 193 6.97 7.10 -10.62
N MET A 194 7.88 6.12 -10.72
CA MET A 194 9.27 6.36 -11.10
C MET A 194 9.42 6.87 -12.53
N ALA A 195 8.52 6.47 -13.44
CA ALA A 195 8.48 6.94 -14.82
C ALA A 195 7.88 8.36 -14.94
N GLY A 196 7.22 8.86 -13.89
CA GLY A 196 6.52 10.14 -13.89
C GLY A 196 5.22 10.12 -14.70
N SER A 197 4.59 8.96 -14.79
CA SER A 197 3.29 8.79 -15.42
C SER A 197 2.22 9.59 -14.69
N ASP A 198 1.22 10.06 -15.44
CA ASP A 198 0.05 10.72 -14.86
C ASP A 198 -0.85 9.74 -14.10
N PHE A 199 -1.77 10.31 -13.31
CA PHE A 199 -2.65 9.54 -12.43
C PHE A 199 -3.53 8.54 -13.21
N GLU A 200 -4.11 8.99 -14.33
CA GLU A 200 -4.99 8.21 -15.17
C GLU A 200 -4.26 7.00 -15.76
N THR A 201 -3.02 7.19 -16.21
CA THR A 201 -2.15 6.12 -16.74
C THR A 201 -1.80 5.11 -15.66
N ILE A 202 -1.41 5.59 -14.47
CA ILE A 202 -1.13 4.72 -13.31
C ILE A 202 -2.35 3.85 -13.00
N VAL A 203 -3.53 4.45 -12.89
CA VAL A 203 -4.77 3.73 -12.58
C VAL A 203 -5.13 2.73 -13.68
N ALA A 204 -4.94 3.09 -14.95
CA ALA A 204 -5.19 2.20 -16.07
C ALA A 204 -4.26 0.97 -16.03
N GLU A 205 -2.94 1.18 -15.93
CA GLU A 205 -1.93 0.10 -15.88
C GLU A 205 -2.14 -0.82 -14.68
N MET A 206 -2.42 -0.25 -13.51
CA MET A 206 -2.72 -1.06 -12.33
C MET A 206 -3.99 -1.89 -12.55
N ASN A 207 -5.05 -1.31 -13.14
CA ASN A 207 -6.28 -2.04 -13.45
C ASN A 207 -6.09 -3.05 -14.58
N ASP A 208 -5.16 -2.87 -15.53
CA ASP A 208 -4.90 -3.87 -16.57
C ASP A 208 -4.19 -5.10 -15.98
N GLU A 209 -3.29 -4.91 -15.02
CA GLU A 209 -2.63 -6.02 -14.33
C GLU A 209 -3.56 -6.71 -13.30
N TYR A 210 -4.57 -5.99 -12.81
CA TYR A 210 -5.46 -6.44 -11.74
C TYR A 210 -6.87 -6.84 -12.19
N GLY A 211 -7.33 -6.31 -13.32
CA GLY A 211 -8.74 -6.13 -13.68
C GLY A 211 -9.44 -7.40 -14.14
N VAL A 212 -8.92 -8.56 -13.79
CA VAL A 212 -9.66 -9.81 -13.89
C VAL A 212 -10.54 -9.93 -12.64
N PRO A 213 -11.87 -9.82 -12.76
CA PRO A 213 -12.79 -9.98 -11.64
C PRO A 213 -12.55 -11.35 -10.98
N HIS A 214 -12.10 -11.38 -9.73
CA HIS A 214 -12.01 -12.61 -8.96
C HIS A 214 -13.34 -12.84 -8.24
N VAL A 215 -14.03 -13.93 -8.57
CA VAL A 215 -15.30 -14.35 -7.94
C VAL A 215 -15.00 -15.41 -6.90
N ASP A 216 -15.36 -15.15 -5.65
CA ASP A 216 -15.31 -16.14 -4.59
C ASP A 216 -16.62 -16.95 -4.55
N VAL A 217 -16.56 -18.19 -4.08
CA VAL A 217 -17.73 -19.07 -3.91
C VAL A 217 -18.73 -18.51 -2.89
N GLU A 218 -18.27 -17.59 -2.03
CA GLU A 218 -19.07 -16.89 -1.02
C GLU A 218 -19.65 -15.56 -1.52
N ASP A 219 -19.40 -15.15 -2.77
CA ASP A 219 -19.95 -13.90 -3.32
C ASP A 219 -21.47 -13.99 -3.47
N ASP A 220 -22.19 -13.05 -2.85
CA ASP A 220 -23.62 -12.89 -3.08
C ASP A 220 -23.90 -12.45 -4.54
N PRO A 221 -25.07 -12.80 -5.12
CA PRO A 221 -25.42 -12.41 -6.48
C PRO A 221 -25.41 -10.90 -6.76
N GLU A 222 -25.54 -10.06 -5.74
CA GLU A 222 -25.44 -8.60 -5.87
C GLU A 222 -23.99 -8.11 -5.93
N ASP A 223 -23.04 -8.81 -5.30
CA ASP A 223 -21.60 -8.50 -5.35
C ASP A 223 -21.03 -8.80 -6.75
N LEU A 224 -21.65 -9.70 -7.51
CA LEU A 224 -21.29 -10.01 -8.90
C LEU A 224 -21.61 -8.88 -9.89
N LYS A 225 -22.48 -7.93 -9.53
CA LYS A 225 -22.93 -6.85 -10.42
C LYS A 225 -22.12 -5.56 -10.31
N GLN A 226 -21.18 -5.50 -9.38
CA GLN A 226 -20.47 -4.27 -9.01
C GLN A 226 -19.12 -4.13 -9.73
N ASP A 227 -18.70 -2.88 -9.95
CA ASP A 227 -17.42 -2.55 -10.59
C ASP A 227 -16.25 -2.88 -9.64
N ARG A 228 -15.39 -3.83 -10.01
CA ARG A 228 -14.34 -4.37 -9.11
C ARG A 228 -13.00 -3.65 -9.29
N LYS A 229 -13.02 -2.33 -9.47
CA LYS A 229 -11.83 -1.51 -9.73
C LYS A 229 -11.16 -0.99 -8.46
N MET A 230 -9.91 -0.58 -8.61
CA MET A 230 -9.22 0.26 -7.63
C MET A 230 -9.79 1.67 -7.61
N VAL A 231 -9.87 2.24 -6.42
CA VAL A 231 -10.32 3.61 -6.19
C VAL A 231 -9.30 4.35 -5.36
N THR A 232 -8.92 5.52 -5.86
CA THR A 232 -8.01 6.42 -5.17
C THR A 232 -8.79 7.55 -4.51
N TYR A 233 -8.53 7.76 -3.23
CA TYR A 233 -9.07 8.82 -2.42
C TYR A 233 -7.99 9.83 -2.08
N CYS A 234 -8.18 11.05 -2.56
CA CYS A 234 -7.37 12.19 -2.19
C CYS A 234 -8.07 12.93 -1.04
N VAL A 235 -7.56 12.83 0.17
CA VAL A 235 -8.14 13.54 1.31
C VAL A 235 -7.42 14.89 1.41
N GLY A 236 -8.18 15.95 1.18
CA GLY A 236 -7.73 17.34 1.13
C GLY A 236 -8.75 18.20 1.82
#